data_AF-A0AAC9JM50-F1
#
_entry.id   AF-A0AAC9JM50-F1
#
_cell.length_a   1.000
_cell.length_b   1.000
_cell.length_c   1.000
_cell.angle_alpha   90.00
_cell.angle_beta   90.00
_cell.angle_gamma   90.00
#
_symmetry.space_group_name_H-M   'P 1'
#
loop_
_entity.id
_entity.type
_entity.pdbx_description
1 polymer ?
#
loop_
_entity_poly.entity_id
_entity_poly.type
_entity_poly.pdbx_seq_one_letter_code
_entity_poly.pdbx_strand_id
1 'polypeptide(L)'
;MNNKLSFLPSTQLLLKTVAVTLTLLGSGVTHADKLSVAQQEKLQSGAAMGTPSTVSCPSEFHSIVLSSDATQCQQFESEIPAAMVYHTAMSPSQVISFYKEQLPMFKTHPAVNQRTLITSKERHTKIVISPDNTGAQVDILVAAK
;
A
#
# COMPACT_ATOMS: atom_id res chain seq x y z
N MET A 1 17.99 49.51 -25.78
CA MET A 1 17.53 50.85 -25.38
C MET A 1 16.68 50.71 -24.14
N ASN A 2 17.03 51.51 -23.15
CA ASN A 2 16.74 51.37 -21.73
C ASN A 2 15.27 51.64 -21.41
N ASN A 3 14.72 50.98 -20.39
CA ASN A 3 13.91 51.74 -19.44
C ASN A 3 13.91 51.14 -18.02
N LYS A 4 14.62 51.88 -17.16
CA LYS A 4 14.41 52.22 -15.75
C LYS A 4 14.04 51.12 -14.74
N LEU A 5 15.05 50.86 -13.90
CA LEU A 5 14.94 50.54 -12.48
C LEU A 5 13.96 51.50 -11.77
N SER A 6 13.17 50.94 -10.85
CA SER A 6 12.65 51.65 -9.69
C SER A 6 12.91 50.86 -8.42
N PHE A 7 13.41 51.59 -7.43
CA PHE A 7 13.96 51.17 -6.15
C PHE A 7 12.87 50.80 -5.10
N LEU A 8 13.34 50.08 -4.08
CA LEU A 8 12.70 49.57 -2.86
C LEU A 8 11.95 50.63 -2.01
N PRO A 9 11.18 50.21 -0.99
CA PRO A 9 11.81 50.12 0.33
C PRO A 9 11.49 48.86 1.14
N SER A 10 12.48 48.53 1.97
CA SER A 10 12.44 47.59 3.09
C SER A 10 11.27 47.85 4.05
N THR A 11 10.64 46.78 4.50
CA THR A 11 10.10 46.68 5.86
C THR A 11 10.60 45.40 6.49
N GLN A 12 11.71 45.51 7.22
CA GLN A 12 12.05 44.57 8.28
C GLN A 12 11.02 44.75 9.39
N LEU A 13 10.26 43.70 9.72
CA LEU A 13 9.51 43.66 10.97
C LEU A 13 10.32 42.83 11.97
N LEU A 14 11.00 43.56 12.84
CA LEU A 14 11.78 43.08 13.97
C LEU A 14 10.87 42.78 15.17
N LEU A 15 11.18 41.67 15.86
CA LEU A 15 10.83 41.33 17.25
C LEU A 15 9.34 41.03 17.52
N LYS A 16 8.97 39.91 18.15
CA LYS A 16 9.48 39.47 19.46
C LYS A 16 9.51 37.94 19.58
N THR A 17 10.65 37.43 20.00
CA THR A 17 10.85 36.08 20.53
C THR A 17 9.95 35.91 21.76
N VAL A 18 8.88 35.12 21.66
CA VAL A 18 8.19 34.60 22.83
C VAL A 18 8.84 33.26 23.14
N ALA A 19 9.74 33.27 24.11
CA ALA A 19 10.25 32.05 24.72
C ALA A 19 9.07 31.38 25.44
N VAL A 20 8.45 30.39 24.80
CA VAL A 20 7.49 29.50 25.44
C VAL A 20 8.31 28.46 26.19
N THR A 21 8.45 28.66 27.49
CA THR A 21 9.13 27.73 28.39
C THR A 21 8.32 26.43 28.46
N LEU A 22 8.78 25.40 27.75
CA LEU A 22 8.19 24.07 27.76
C LEU A 22 8.58 23.36 29.07
N THR A 23 7.72 23.43 30.09
CA THR A 23 7.87 22.64 31.31
C THR A 23 7.50 21.19 31.03
N LEU A 24 8.49 20.34 30.77
CA LEU A 24 8.32 18.88 30.86
C LEU A 24 8.29 18.48 32.34
N LEU A 25 7.09 18.31 32.89
CA LEU A 25 6.88 17.47 34.08
C LEU A 25 6.58 16.06 33.59
N GLY A 26 7.64 15.25 33.53
CA GLY A 26 7.53 13.81 33.37
C GLY A 26 7.08 13.17 34.67
N SER A 27 5.88 12.62 34.67
CA SER A 27 5.41 11.64 35.66
C SER A 27 5.05 10.40 34.88
N GLY A 28 5.90 9.37 35.00
CA GLY A 28 5.70 8.08 34.36
C GLY A 28 4.42 7.43 34.87
N VAL A 29 3.58 6.98 33.92
CA VAL A 29 2.54 6.00 34.19
C VAL A 29 2.69 4.92 33.13
N THR A 30 3.46 3.88 33.47
CA THR A 30 3.43 2.61 32.74
C THR A 30 2.29 1.78 33.30
N HIS A 31 1.10 1.87 32.70
CA HIS A 31 0.12 0.79 32.80
C HIS A 31 0.22 -0.03 31.51
N ALA A 32 1.15 -0.99 31.51
CA ALA A 32 1.02 -2.14 30.64
C ALA A 32 0.01 -3.06 31.31
N ASP A 33 -1.26 -2.89 30.98
CA ASP A 33 -2.31 -3.81 31.40
C ASP A 33 -2.16 -5.08 30.57
N LYS A 34 -1.39 -6.02 31.11
CA LYS A 34 -1.19 -7.34 30.50
C LYS A 34 -2.47 -8.12 30.75
N LEU A 35 -3.41 -8.10 29.80
CA LEU A 35 -4.52 -9.05 29.77
C LEU A 35 -3.92 -10.46 29.69
N SER A 36 -3.84 -11.14 30.85
CA SER A 36 -3.57 -12.56 30.89
C SER A 36 -4.86 -13.29 30.52
N VAL A 37 -5.03 -13.58 29.23
CA VAL A 37 -5.94 -14.66 28.85
C VAL A 37 -5.25 -15.96 29.30
N ALA A 38 -5.80 -16.58 30.33
CA ALA A 38 -5.44 -17.95 30.69
C ALA A 38 -5.86 -18.85 29.52
N GLN A 39 -4.92 -19.13 28.61
CA GLN A 39 -5.14 -20.00 27.48
C GLN A 39 -5.07 -21.43 28.00
N GLN A 40 -6.24 -21.99 28.24
CA GLN A 40 -6.43 -23.42 28.46
C GLN A 40 -6.09 -24.11 27.13
N GLU A 41 -4.91 -24.72 27.07
CA GLU A 41 -4.44 -25.51 25.91
C GLU A 41 -5.36 -26.72 25.73
N LYS A 42 -6.47 -26.51 25.03
CA LYS A 42 -7.21 -27.59 24.40
C LYS A 42 -6.66 -27.73 22.99
N LEU A 43 -5.88 -28.79 22.81
CA LEU A 43 -5.35 -29.27 21.54
C LEU A 43 -6.49 -29.34 20.50
N GLN A 44 -6.62 -28.31 19.69
CA GLN A 44 -7.42 -28.32 18.48
C GLN A 44 -6.46 -28.01 17.36
N SER A 45 -6.31 -28.99 16.47
CA SER A 45 -5.56 -28.93 15.22
C SER A 45 -6.05 -27.73 14.39
N GLY A 46 -5.50 -26.55 14.67
CA GLY A 46 -5.60 -25.39 13.81
C GLY A 46 -4.79 -25.70 12.58
N ALA A 47 -5.44 -25.80 11.43
CA ALA A 47 -4.75 -25.66 10.16
C ALA A 47 -3.85 -24.42 10.27
N ALA A 48 -2.55 -24.62 10.09
CA ALA A 48 -1.58 -23.54 10.18
C ALA A 48 -2.07 -22.41 9.27
N MET A 49 -2.43 -21.25 9.85
CA MET A 49 -2.52 -20.03 9.05
C MET A 49 -1.18 -19.92 8.33
N GLY A 50 -1.19 -20.04 7.00
CA GLY A 50 0.00 -19.98 6.17
C GLY A 50 0.83 -18.78 6.61
N THR A 51 2.04 -19.02 7.08
CA THR A 51 2.93 -17.93 7.45
C THR A 51 3.25 -17.17 6.17
N PRO A 52 2.98 -15.86 6.10
CA PRO A 52 3.30 -15.10 4.91
C PRO A 52 4.81 -15.17 4.69
N SER A 53 5.22 -15.67 3.54
CA SER A 53 6.63 -15.70 3.17
C SER A 53 6.99 -14.41 2.44
N THR A 54 8.03 -13.73 2.91
CA THR A 54 8.67 -12.64 2.17
C THR A 54 9.52 -13.26 1.07
N VAL A 55 8.88 -13.61 -0.04
CA VAL A 55 9.53 -14.20 -1.21
C VAL A 55 10.16 -13.12 -2.06
N SER A 56 11.19 -13.49 -2.84
CA SER A 56 11.52 -12.68 -4.01
C SER A 56 10.28 -12.58 -4.88
N CYS A 57 9.98 -11.39 -5.39
CA CYS A 57 8.82 -11.18 -6.25
C CYS A 57 8.91 -12.09 -7.48
N PRO A 58 7.94 -12.98 -7.71
CA PRO A 58 7.93 -13.79 -8.93
C PRO A 58 7.67 -12.88 -10.13
N SER A 59 8.12 -13.28 -11.32
CA SER A 59 7.77 -12.56 -12.56
C SER A 59 6.29 -12.69 -12.91
N GLU A 60 5.64 -13.75 -12.44
CA GLU A 60 4.22 -14.03 -12.66
C GLU A 60 3.59 -14.76 -11.47
N PHE A 61 2.28 -14.58 -11.30
CA PHE A 61 1.46 -15.28 -10.32
C PHE A 61 0.16 -15.74 -10.97
N HIS A 62 -0.01 -17.05 -11.18
CA HIS A 62 -1.18 -17.63 -11.84
C HIS A 62 -1.52 -16.95 -13.18
N SER A 63 -0.50 -16.84 -14.07
CA SER A 63 -0.58 -16.14 -15.37
C SER A 63 -0.80 -14.62 -15.30
N ILE A 64 -0.72 -14.00 -14.12
CA ILE A 64 -0.72 -12.55 -13.95
C ILE A 64 0.73 -12.08 -13.77
N VAL A 65 1.25 -11.40 -14.78
CA VAL A 65 2.61 -10.84 -14.76
C VAL A 65 2.68 -9.71 -13.73
N LEU A 66 3.77 -9.68 -12.99
CA LEU A 66 4.09 -8.62 -12.04
C LEU A 66 4.89 -7.53 -12.72
N SER A 67 4.82 -6.31 -12.21
CA SER A 67 5.69 -5.24 -12.71
C SER A 67 7.16 -5.60 -12.49
N SER A 68 8.03 -5.16 -13.40
CA SER A 68 9.47 -5.45 -13.31
C SER A 68 10.14 -4.86 -12.06
N ASP A 69 9.52 -3.86 -11.45
CA ASP A 69 9.95 -3.21 -10.22
C ASP A 69 9.17 -3.69 -8.98
N ALA A 70 8.50 -4.85 -9.08
CA ALA A 70 7.75 -5.40 -7.96
C ALA A 70 8.66 -5.62 -6.73
N THR A 71 8.17 -5.16 -5.59
CA THR A 71 8.85 -5.23 -4.28
C THR A 71 7.85 -5.62 -3.21
N GLN A 72 8.34 -6.04 -2.04
CA GLN A 72 7.49 -6.36 -0.88
C GLN A 72 6.40 -7.40 -1.20
N CYS A 73 6.74 -8.41 -2.03
CA CYS A 73 5.80 -9.45 -2.39
C CYS A 73 5.46 -10.31 -1.18
N GLN A 74 4.17 -10.41 -0.89
CA GLN A 74 3.64 -11.27 0.14
C GLN A 74 2.60 -12.18 -0.49
N GLN A 75 2.93 -13.47 -0.54
CA GLN A 75 2.05 -14.51 -0.99
C GLN A 75 1.30 -15.08 0.22
N PHE A 76 -0.03 -15.06 0.16
CA PHE A 76 -0.89 -15.57 1.24
C PHE A 76 -1.25 -17.04 1.00
N GLU A 77 -1.59 -17.38 -0.25
CA GLU A 77 -1.88 -18.75 -0.67
C GLU A 77 -1.35 -18.98 -2.09
N SER A 78 -0.74 -20.15 -2.30
CA SER A 78 -0.10 -20.54 -3.54
C SER A 78 -1.02 -21.32 -4.47
N GLU A 79 -1.93 -22.11 -3.92
CA GLU A 79 -2.89 -22.91 -4.67
C GLU A 79 -4.24 -22.19 -4.81
N ILE A 80 -5.04 -22.52 -5.81
CA ILE A 80 -6.33 -21.84 -6.03
C ILE A 80 -7.32 -22.28 -4.94
N PRO A 81 -7.95 -21.36 -4.18
CA PRO A 81 -7.92 -19.91 -4.32
C PRO A 81 -6.62 -19.27 -3.84
N ALA A 82 -5.92 -18.60 -4.77
CA ALA A 82 -4.59 -18.06 -4.55
C ALA A 82 -4.64 -16.55 -4.38
N ALA A 83 -3.81 -16.01 -3.48
CA ALA A 83 -3.75 -14.57 -3.24
C ALA A 83 -2.32 -14.09 -3.00
N MET A 84 -1.99 -12.95 -3.60
CA MET A 84 -0.70 -12.28 -3.44
C MET A 84 -0.88 -10.77 -3.46
N VAL A 85 -0.04 -10.07 -2.72
CA VAL A 85 0.13 -8.62 -2.80
C VAL A 85 1.57 -8.27 -3.15
N TYR A 86 1.76 -7.17 -3.87
CA TYR A 86 3.07 -6.55 -4.04
C TYR A 86 2.97 -5.02 -4.14
N HIS A 87 4.10 -4.35 -3.96
CA HIS A 87 4.28 -2.91 -4.15
C HIS A 87 5.09 -2.64 -5.42
N THR A 88 4.74 -1.57 -6.14
CA THR A 88 5.47 -1.04 -7.30
C THR A 88 5.63 0.47 -7.18
N ALA A 89 6.72 1.02 -7.71
CA ALA A 89 6.94 2.46 -7.78
C ALA A 89 6.10 3.12 -8.90
N MET A 90 5.42 2.34 -9.75
CA MET A 90 4.46 2.86 -10.70
C MET A 90 3.29 3.54 -9.99
N SER A 91 2.88 4.71 -10.49
CA SER A 91 1.64 5.35 -10.06
C SER A 91 0.41 4.48 -10.39
N PRO A 92 -0.72 4.63 -9.69
CA PRO A 92 -1.91 3.82 -9.94
C PRO A 92 -2.38 3.83 -11.41
N SER A 93 -2.28 4.96 -12.12
CA SER A 93 -2.66 5.05 -13.54
C SER A 93 -1.71 4.29 -14.47
N GLN A 94 -0.42 4.25 -14.13
CA GLN A 94 0.57 3.45 -14.86
C GLN A 94 0.32 1.95 -14.64
N VAL A 95 0.03 1.52 -13.40
CA VAL A 95 -0.35 0.13 -13.10
C VAL A 95 -1.61 -0.29 -13.85
N ILE A 96 -2.63 0.57 -13.89
CA ILE A 96 -3.87 0.31 -14.66
C ILE A 96 -3.55 0.13 -16.15
N SER A 97 -2.69 0.98 -16.71
CA SER A 97 -2.29 0.92 -18.12
C SER A 97 -1.50 -0.37 -18.41
N PHE A 98 -0.52 -0.69 -17.57
CA PHE A 98 0.27 -1.93 -17.61
C PHE A 98 -0.62 -3.17 -17.68
N TYR A 99 -1.62 -3.28 -16.81
CA TYR A 99 -2.53 -4.43 -16.83
C TYR A 99 -3.51 -4.43 -18.00
N LYS A 100 -3.98 -3.26 -18.46
CA LYS A 100 -4.86 -3.18 -19.64
C LYS A 100 -4.15 -3.64 -20.92
N GLU A 101 -2.87 -3.32 -21.07
CA GLU A 101 -2.07 -3.74 -22.24
C GLU A 101 -1.84 -5.25 -22.26
N GLN A 102 -1.55 -5.85 -21.10
CA GLN A 102 -1.28 -7.29 -20.99
C GLN A 102 -2.55 -8.15 -20.93
N LEU A 103 -3.64 -7.61 -20.40
CA LEU A 103 -4.90 -8.32 -20.18
C LEU A 103 -6.06 -7.58 -20.89
N PRO A 104 -6.04 -7.47 -22.23
CA PRO A 104 -7.01 -6.66 -22.98
C PRO A 104 -8.48 -7.12 -22.83
N MET A 105 -8.68 -8.37 -22.42
CA MET A 105 -10.01 -8.96 -22.18
C MET A 105 -10.53 -8.71 -20.76
N PHE A 106 -9.72 -8.14 -19.86
CA PHE A 106 -10.13 -7.82 -18.50
C PHE A 106 -10.87 -6.48 -18.47
N LYS A 107 -11.86 -6.38 -17.58
CA LYS A 107 -12.63 -5.16 -17.39
C LYS A 107 -12.05 -4.35 -16.25
N THR A 108 -11.66 -3.11 -16.53
CA THR A 108 -11.40 -2.08 -15.51
C THR A 108 -12.73 -1.46 -15.06
N HIS A 109 -12.95 -1.38 -13.76
CA HIS A 109 -14.12 -0.75 -13.16
C HIS A 109 -13.80 0.67 -12.68
N PRO A 110 -14.80 1.55 -12.51
CA PRO A 110 -14.60 2.84 -11.87
C PRO A 110 -13.95 2.70 -10.49
N ALA A 111 -13.09 3.65 -10.14
CA ALA A 111 -12.44 3.64 -8.84
C ALA A 111 -13.46 3.86 -7.71
N VAL A 112 -13.30 3.12 -6.61
CA VAL A 112 -14.07 3.28 -5.36
C VAL A 112 -13.07 3.47 -4.24
N ASN A 113 -13.21 4.56 -3.47
CA ASN A 113 -12.24 4.92 -2.43
C ASN A 113 -10.78 4.94 -2.95
N GLN A 114 -10.59 5.53 -4.14
CA GLN A 114 -9.29 5.61 -4.84
C GLN A 114 -8.69 4.26 -5.27
N ARG A 115 -9.37 3.13 -5.03
CA ARG A 115 -8.94 1.81 -5.47
C ARG A 115 -9.61 1.45 -6.78
N THR A 116 -8.83 0.94 -7.73
CA THR A 116 -9.34 0.49 -9.03
C THR A 116 -9.37 -1.03 -9.07
N LEU A 117 -10.52 -1.59 -9.42
CA LEU A 117 -10.68 -3.02 -9.63
C LEU A 117 -10.55 -3.35 -11.12
N ILE A 118 -9.76 -4.38 -11.43
CA ILE A 118 -9.70 -5.02 -12.75
C ILE A 118 -10.10 -6.48 -12.58
N THR A 119 -11.03 -6.97 -13.40
CA THR A 119 -11.53 -8.36 -13.31
C THR A 119 -11.45 -9.08 -14.64
N SER A 120 -11.14 -10.37 -14.63
CA SER A 120 -11.34 -11.24 -15.79
C SER A 120 -12.81 -11.30 -16.20
N LYS A 121 -13.10 -11.72 -17.44
CA LYS A 121 -14.47 -11.84 -17.97
C LYS A 121 -15.39 -12.67 -17.08
N GLU A 122 -14.87 -13.78 -16.55
CA GLU A 122 -15.57 -14.73 -15.67
C GLU A 122 -15.42 -14.38 -14.17
N ARG A 123 -14.72 -13.29 -13.83
CA ARG A 123 -14.48 -12.79 -12.46
C ARG A 123 -13.72 -13.74 -11.51
N HIS A 124 -13.11 -14.80 -12.03
CA HIS A 124 -12.22 -15.67 -11.24
C HIS A 124 -10.90 -14.96 -10.88
N THR A 125 -10.43 -14.01 -11.71
CA THR A 125 -9.28 -13.17 -11.37
C THR A 125 -9.72 -11.76 -11.05
N LYS A 126 -9.21 -11.23 -9.94
CA LYS A 126 -9.42 -9.85 -9.48
C LYS A 126 -8.06 -9.24 -9.16
N ILE A 127 -7.83 -8.05 -9.68
CA ILE A 127 -6.64 -7.24 -9.41
C ILE A 127 -7.15 -5.93 -8.82
N VAL A 128 -6.75 -5.61 -7.61
CA VAL A 128 -7.07 -4.33 -6.96
C VAL A 128 -5.82 -3.49 -6.90
N ILE A 129 -5.92 -2.28 -7.42
CA ILE A 129 -4.83 -1.31 -7.47
C ILE A 129 -5.17 -0.19 -6.49
N SER A 130 -4.33 -0.01 -5.47
CA SER A 130 -4.51 0.96 -4.40
C SER A 130 -3.33 1.94 -4.40
N PRO A 131 -3.55 3.26 -4.27
CA PRO A 131 -2.46 4.21 -4.06
C PRO A 131 -1.67 3.85 -2.81
N ASP A 132 -0.34 3.88 -2.90
CA ASP A 132 0.55 3.68 -1.76
C ASP A 132 1.75 4.64 -1.87
N ASN A 133 1.74 5.71 -1.08
CA ASN A 133 2.75 6.77 -1.09
C ASN A 133 3.07 7.31 -2.49
N THR A 134 4.25 6.99 -3.03
CA THR A 134 4.71 7.44 -4.36
C THR A 134 4.41 6.43 -5.47
N GLY A 135 3.85 5.27 -5.13
CA GLY A 135 3.55 4.18 -6.04
C GLY A 135 2.17 3.58 -5.79
N ALA A 136 2.09 2.26 -5.87
CA ALA A 136 0.85 1.53 -5.69
C ALA A 136 1.07 0.15 -5.06
N GLN A 137 0.08 -0.25 -4.26
CA GLN A 137 -0.11 -1.63 -3.84
C GLN A 137 -1.04 -2.34 -4.82
N VAL A 138 -0.67 -3.55 -5.22
CA VAL A 138 -1.44 -4.40 -6.13
C VAL A 138 -1.81 -5.70 -5.43
N ASP A 139 -3.10 -5.90 -5.20
CA ASP A 139 -3.65 -7.12 -4.63
C ASP A 139 -4.19 -8.01 -5.77
N ILE A 140 -3.70 -9.24 -5.89
CA ILE A 140 -4.13 -10.22 -6.88
C ILE A 140 -4.86 -11.37 -6.17
N LEU A 141 -6.08 -11.66 -6.59
CA LEU A 141 -6.86 -12.82 -6.16
C LEU A 141 -7.23 -13.66 -7.38
N VAL A 142 -6.92 -14.94 -7.32
CA VAL A 142 -7.33 -15.96 -8.30
C VAL A 142 -8.20 -16.99 -7.58
N ALA A 143 -9.51 -16.94 -7.84
CA ALA A 143 -10.49 -17.86 -7.29
C ALA A 143 -10.68 -19.09 -8.20
N ALA A 144 -11.30 -20.13 -7.63
CA ALA A 144 -11.75 -21.29 -8.40
C ALA A 144 -12.78 -20.86 -9.47
N LYS A 145 -12.79 -21.59 -10.59
CA LYS A 145 -13.72 -21.39 -11.71
C LYS A 145 -15.15 -21.80 -11.36
#